data_AF-A0A8T3U4I6-F1
#
_entry.id   AF-A0A8T3U4I6-F1
#
_cell.length_a   1.000
_cell.length_b   1.000
_cell.length_c   1.000
_cell.angle_alpha   90.00
_cell.angle_beta   90.00
_cell.angle_gamma   90.00
#
_symmetry.space_group_name_H-M   'P 1'
#
loop_
_entity.id
_entity.type
_entity.pdbx_description
1 polymer ?
#
loop_
_entity_poly.entity_id
_entity_poly.type
_entity_poly.pdbx_seq_one_letter_code
_entity_poly.pdbx_strand_id
1 'polypeptide(L)'
;MADKRLKIVNANTNFFGRVASRIRDVLVPTKLGVNSFLISLKRASFVKAYKNLNRAKEGYSQERREVAEKRYKDAYSEYLEAIDKYIMDSIYTKVSTNSATKVEKKALADYYKITTYKNDQYDEYRFKKQLFLLSLDYELQNERLKKVDSRYEEVYMEKQTSVYRNLLKNYSIRLVDNTSNNNVSKNDVYMAIFKTLNEYVKNILPLEIKYSKTNRYKTVIAQYDTYKSYVGKLDEKENLEKQMLLLSMSRTLFTHSLPLGVVENCYQKLIKDTRILLKRNKNTPEKLNKAFRMIKLIVEEFNNKILEGKIYWEDKEEKKQVQAFWNAYKLAKTEDEKDILLCLEELRNIKKELNYKLANKDVIKIYKNKLQSLGVKIISGYSTKYSDKKFTRYINKEMSNIA
;
A
#
# COMPACT_ATOMS: atom_id res chain seq x y z
N MET A 1 -46.83 -73.13 -0.47
CA MET A 1 -45.72 -73.27 0.52
C MET A 1 -44.46 -72.77 -0.17
N ALA A 2 -44.13 -71.48 -0.07
CA ALA A 2 -43.33 -70.84 0.98
C ALA A 2 -41.81 -70.99 0.79
N ASP A 3 -41.25 -70.36 -0.26
CA ASP A 3 -39.81 -70.02 -0.29
C ASP A 3 -39.60 -68.65 0.36
N LYS A 4 -39.21 -68.68 1.63
CA LYS A 4 -38.72 -67.51 2.38
C LYS A 4 -37.37 -67.09 1.79
N ARG A 5 -37.35 -66.00 1.02
CA ARG A 5 -36.12 -65.26 0.69
C ARG A 5 -35.50 -64.73 1.98
N LEU A 6 -34.31 -65.20 2.32
CA LEU A 6 -33.41 -64.56 3.29
C LEU A 6 -33.04 -63.17 2.74
N LYS A 7 -33.64 -62.12 3.31
CA LYS A 7 -33.14 -60.75 3.14
C LYS A 7 -31.75 -60.71 3.77
N ILE A 8 -30.71 -60.60 2.94
CA ILE A 8 -29.40 -60.13 3.39
C ILE A 8 -29.59 -58.66 3.78
N VAL A 9 -29.73 -58.44 5.09
CA VAL A 9 -29.77 -57.11 5.69
C VAL A 9 -28.41 -56.47 5.42
N ASN A 10 -28.42 -55.30 4.76
CA ASN A 10 -27.26 -54.44 4.57
C ASN A 10 -26.63 -54.07 5.92
N ALA A 11 -25.64 -54.84 6.36
CA ALA A 11 -24.76 -54.46 7.44
C ALA A 11 -23.69 -53.51 6.87
N ASN A 12 -23.97 -52.20 6.93
CA ASN A 12 -23.01 -51.17 7.38
C ASN A 12 -23.60 -49.75 7.29
N THR A 13 -24.71 -49.52 7.99
CA THR A 13 -25.20 -48.17 8.36
C THR A 13 -24.67 -47.71 9.73
N ASN A 14 -23.68 -48.41 10.30
CA ASN A 14 -23.09 -48.07 11.59
C ASN A 14 -22.04 -46.95 11.48
N PHE A 15 -21.95 -46.13 12.53
CA PHE A 15 -21.03 -44.99 12.68
C PHE A 15 -19.59 -45.29 12.23
N PHE A 16 -19.10 -46.50 12.52
CA PHE A 16 -17.77 -46.97 12.11
C PHE A 16 -17.63 -47.21 10.60
N GLY A 17 -18.68 -47.58 9.86
CA GLY A 17 -18.65 -47.68 8.40
C GLY A 17 -18.56 -46.31 7.72
N ARG A 18 -19.24 -45.30 8.27
CA ARG A 18 -19.15 -43.89 7.82
C ARG A 18 -17.84 -43.20 8.21
N VAL A 19 -17.26 -43.57 9.35
CA VAL A 19 -15.92 -43.14 9.76
C VAL A 19 -14.86 -43.85 8.91
N ALA A 20 -14.99 -45.16 8.65
CA ALA A 20 -14.07 -45.92 7.82
C ALA A 20 -14.09 -45.53 6.34
N SER A 21 -15.24 -45.10 5.79
CA SER A 21 -15.32 -44.59 4.41
C SER A 21 -14.69 -43.19 4.28
N ARG A 22 -14.93 -42.29 5.26
CA ARG A 22 -14.25 -40.98 5.31
C ARG A 22 -12.76 -41.10 5.58
N ILE A 23 -12.35 -42.07 6.41
CA ILE A 23 -10.93 -42.39 6.65
C ILE A 23 -10.31 -42.97 5.38
N ARG A 24 -11.01 -43.83 4.62
CA ARG A 24 -10.54 -44.33 3.30
C ARG A 24 -10.38 -43.20 2.27
N ASP A 25 -11.31 -42.26 2.19
CA ASP A 25 -11.19 -41.09 1.31
C ASP A 25 -10.08 -40.11 1.77
N VAL A 26 -9.71 -40.15 3.06
CA VAL A 26 -8.53 -39.46 3.62
C VAL A 26 -7.23 -40.27 3.43
N LEU A 27 -7.31 -41.60 3.32
CA LEU A 27 -6.18 -42.53 3.22
C LEU A 27 -5.82 -42.98 1.81
N VAL A 28 -6.65 -42.76 0.78
CA VAL A 28 -6.22 -42.97 -0.61
C VAL A 28 -5.34 -41.78 -1.00
N PRO A 29 -4.01 -41.92 -0.99
CA PRO A 29 -3.11 -40.81 -1.20
C PRO A 29 -2.97 -40.63 -2.70
N THR A 30 -3.89 -39.89 -3.31
CA THR A 30 -3.48 -39.16 -4.52
C THR A 30 -2.36 -38.22 -4.10
N LYS A 31 -1.27 -38.08 -4.88
CA LYS A 31 -0.17 -37.12 -4.56
C LYS A 31 -0.70 -35.72 -4.16
N LEU A 32 -1.88 -35.38 -4.66
CA LEU A 32 -2.69 -34.19 -4.37
C LEU A 32 -3.19 -34.10 -2.90
N GLY A 33 -3.60 -35.20 -2.27
CA GLY A 33 -4.03 -35.26 -0.87
C GLY A 33 -2.87 -35.17 0.13
N VAL A 34 -1.73 -35.78 -0.23
CA VAL A 34 -0.51 -35.82 0.61
C VAL A 34 0.08 -34.42 0.79
N ASN A 35 0.19 -33.63 -0.27
CA ASN A 35 0.75 -32.28 -0.19
C ASN A 35 -0.15 -31.32 0.62
N SER A 36 -1.47 -31.47 0.50
CA SER A 36 -2.43 -30.72 1.32
C SER A 36 -2.32 -31.07 2.81
N PHE A 37 -2.12 -32.35 3.12
CA PHE A 37 -1.93 -32.80 4.50
C PHE A 37 -0.59 -32.29 5.05
N LEU A 38 0.48 -32.33 4.26
CA LEU A 38 1.79 -31.81 4.63
C LEU A 38 1.74 -30.32 4.98
N ILE A 39 1.07 -29.49 4.16
CA ILE A 39 0.89 -28.07 4.48
C ILE A 39 0.19 -27.90 5.83
N SER A 40 -0.85 -28.70 6.10
CA SER A 40 -1.60 -28.63 7.36
C SER A 40 -0.72 -28.95 8.58
N LEU A 41 0.15 -29.97 8.47
CA LEU A 41 1.12 -30.31 9.50
C LEU A 41 2.15 -29.19 9.73
N LYS A 42 2.72 -28.65 8.64
CA LYS A 42 3.71 -27.58 8.74
C LYS A 42 3.10 -26.29 9.27
N ARG A 43 1.86 -25.96 8.91
CA ARG A 43 1.10 -24.84 9.49
C ARG A 43 0.91 -24.99 11.00
N ALA A 44 0.52 -26.18 11.46
CA ALA A 44 0.36 -26.44 12.89
C ALA A 44 1.69 -26.29 13.65
N SER A 45 2.79 -26.79 13.07
CA SER A 45 4.14 -26.60 13.60
C SER A 45 4.52 -25.11 13.68
N PHE A 46 4.29 -24.36 12.61
CA PHE A 46 4.53 -22.92 12.54
C PHE A 46 3.74 -22.14 13.61
N VAL A 47 2.43 -22.40 13.75
CA VAL A 47 1.59 -21.76 14.78
C VAL A 47 2.10 -22.09 16.19
N LYS A 48 2.51 -23.34 16.44
CA LYS A 48 3.07 -23.74 17.74
C LYS A 48 4.40 -23.04 18.03
N ALA A 49 5.30 -23.00 17.05
CA ALA A 49 6.59 -22.32 17.18
C ALA A 49 6.42 -20.82 17.42
N TYR A 50 5.46 -20.19 16.75
CA TYR A 50 5.12 -18.79 16.95
C TYR A 50 4.62 -18.49 18.38
N LYS A 51 3.70 -19.30 18.90
CA LYS A 51 3.22 -19.16 20.28
C LYS A 51 4.32 -19.34 21.31
N ASN A 52 5.22 -20.30 21.08
CA ASN A 52 6.39 -20.50 21.93
C ASN A 52 7.34 -19.29 21.89
N LEU A 53 7.56 -18.69 20.71
CA LEU A 53 8.36 -17.47 20.59
C LEU A 53 7.74 -16.29 21.35
N ASN A 54 6.42 -16.11 21.29
CA ASN A 54 5.78 -15.02 22.04
C ASN A 54 5.87 -15.23 23.55
N ARG A 55 5.67 -16.46 24.04
CA ARG A 55 5.93 -16.80 25.45
C ARG A 55 7.40 -16.56 25.83
N ALA A 56 8.33 -16.85 24.91
CA ALA A 56 9.75 -16.61 25.11
C ALA A 56 10.10 -15.12 25.32
N LYS A 57 9.32 -14.21 24.72
CA LYS A 57 9.52 -12.76 24.88
C LYS A 57 9.06 -12.23 26.24
N GLU A 58 8.20 -12.96 26.95
CA GLU A 58 7.53 -12.49 28.18
C GLU A 58 8.22 -12.92 29.48
N GLY A 59 9.29 -13.74 29.45
CA GLY A 59 9.91 -14.18 30.71
C GLY A 59 11.07 -15.18 30.63
N TYR A 60 11.80 -15.26 29.51
CA TYR A 60 12.92 -16.20 29.35
C TYR A 60 14.29 -15.52 29.31
N SER A 61 15.35 -16.28 29.64
CA SER A 61 16.75 -15.88 29.40
C SER A 61 17.03 -15.67 27.91
N GLN A 62 18.03 -14.85 27.60
CA GLN A 62 18.39 -14.50 26.21
C GLN A 62 18.64 -15.73 25.33
N GLU A 63 19.36 -16.74 25.86
CA GLU A 63 19.65 -17.99 25.16
C GLU A 63 18.37 -18.77 24.78
N ARG A 64 17.40 -18.87 25.70
CA ARG A 64 16.13 -19.57 25.42
C ARG A 64 15.27 -18.81 24.41
N ARG A 65 15.38 -17.49 24.36
CA ARG A 65 14.72 -16.64 23.36
C ARG A 65 15.33 -16.85 21.97
N GLU A 66 16.65 -16.94 21.86
CA GLU A 66 17.35 -17.23 20.61
C GLU A 66 16.99 -18.62 20.06
N VAL A 67 16.94 -19.64 20.93
CA VAL A 67 16.49 -21.00 20.54
C VAL A 67 15.04 -20.99 20.03
N ALA A 68 14.13 -20.28 20.72
CA ALA A 68 12.74 -20.16 20.28
C ALA A 68 12.62 -19.43 18.94
N GLU A 69 13.44 -18.40 18.71
CA GLU A 69 13.49 -17.66 17.45
C GLU A 69 14.00 -18.52 16.30
N LYS A 70 15.06 -19.31 16.52
CA LYS A 70 15.56 -20.25 15.51
C LYS A 70 14.50 -21.27 15.12
N ARG A 71 13.87 -21.93 16.10
CA ARG A 71 12.78 -22.90 15.86
C ARG A 71 11.60 -22.29 15.10
N TYR A 72 11.27 -21.03 15.39
CA TYR A 72 10.24 -20.30 14.66
C TYR A 72 10.65 -20.03 13.21
N LYS A 73 11.89 -19.59 12.96
CA LYS A 73 12.40 -19.35 11.60
C LYS A 73 12.41 -20.63 10.78
N ASP A 74 12.86 -21.75 11.36
CA ASP A 74 12.90 -23.05 10.71
C ASP A 74 11.48 -23.53 10.36
N ALA A 75 10.57 -23.52 11.33
CA ALA A 75 9.17 -23.93 11.10
C ALA A 75 8.45 -23.04 10.06
N TYR A 76 8.74 -21.74 10.04
CA TYR A 76 8.20 -20.82 9.04
C TYR A 76 8.75 -21.12 7.64
N SER A 77 10.06 -21.39 7.52
CA SER A 77 10.68 -21.73 6.24
C SER A 77 10.12 -23.04 5.68
N GLU A 78 10.06 -24.09 6.50
CA GLU A 78 9.48 -25.38 6.09
C GLU A 78 8.00 -25.26 5.69
N TYR A 79 7.25 -24.39 6.37
CA TYR A 79 5.86 -24.12 6.04
C TYR A 79 5.71 -23.46 4.67
N LEU A 80 6.50 -22.42 4.38
CA LEU A 80 6.48 -21.79 3.06
C LEU A 80 6.94 -22.74 1.96
N GLU A 81 7.96 -23.56 2.21
CA GLU A 81 8.46 -24.55 1.26
C GLU A 81 7.39 -25.61 0.92
N ALA A 82 6.61 -26.04 1.91
CA ALA A 82 5.49 -26.96 1.67
C ALA A 82 4.41 -26.36 0.76
N ILE A 83 4.12 -25.06 0.90
CA ILE A 83 3.18 -24.35 0.01
C ILE A 83 3.80 -24.21 -1.40
N ASP A 84 5.07 -23.84 -1.49
CA ASP A 84 5.79 -23.69 -2.75
C ASP A 84 5.79 -24.98 -3.57
N LYS A 85 6.10 -26.11 -2.93
CA LYS A 85 6.02 -27.45 -3.53
C LYS A 85 4.60 -27.80 -3.95
N TYR A 86 3.59 -27.49 -3.14
CA TYR A 86 2.19 -27.73 -3.52
C TYR A 86 1.77 -26.97 -4.80
N ILE A 87 2.29 -25.76 -5.02
CA ILE A 87 2.02 -25.02 -6.25
C ILE A 87 2.55 -25.79 -7.47
N MET A 88 3.82 -26.20 -7.41
CA MET A 88 4.48 -26.87 -8.54
C MET A 88 4.03 -28.32 -8.74
N ASP A 89 3.81 -29.07 -7.68
CA ASP A 89 3.51 -30.50 -7.76
C ASP A 89 2.02 -30.80 -7.87
N SER A 90 1.16 -29.86 -7.43
CA SER A 90 -0.29 -30.09 -7.37
C SER A 90 -1.07 -29.06 -8.16
N ILE A 91 -0.88 -27.76 -7.91
CA ILE A 91 -1.65 -26.73 -8.66
C ILE A 91 -1.30 -26.77 -10.15
N TYR A 92 -0.02 -26.83 -10.51
CA TYR A 92 0.42 -26.94 -11.91
C TYR A 92 -0.24 -28.13 -12.62
N THR A 93 -0.19 -29.32 -12.02
CA THR A 93 -0.82 -30.53 -12.57
C THR A 93 -2.34 -30.39 -12.69
N LYS A 94 -3.00 -29.75 -11.71
CA LYS A 94 -4.44 -29.49 -11.81
C LYS A 94 -4.78 -28.53 -12.94
N VAL A 95 -3.94 -27.51 -13.17
CA VAL A 95 -4.16 -26.56 -14.27
C VAL A 95 -3.96 -27.23 -15.62
N SER A 96 -2.91 -28.05 -15.78
CA SER A 96 -2.64 -28.77 -17.03
C SER A 96 -3.71 -29.81 -17.36
N THR A 97 -4.31 -30.43 -16.33
CA THR A 97 -5.40 -31.41 -16.48
C THR A 97 -6.80 -30.78 -16.50
N ASN A 98 -6.91 -29.45 -16.56
CA ASN A 98 -8.19 -28.71 -16.50
C ASN A 98 -9.07 -29.01 -15.26
N SER A 99 -8.48 -29.56 -14.19
CA SER A 99 -9.17 -29.88 -12.93
C SER A 99 -9.01 -28.79 -11.85
N ALA A 100 -8.21 -27.75 -12.12
CA ALA A 100 -7.97 -26.65 -11.19
C ALA A 100 -9.17 -25.72 -11.00
N THR A 101 -9.36 -25.28 -9.76
CA THR A 101 -10.31 -24.22 -9.41
C THR A 101 -9.89 -22.86 -9.99
N LYS A 102 -10.80 -21.87 -9.97
CA LYS A 102 -10.49 -20.49 -10.38
C LYS A 102 -9.36 -19.89 -9.54
N VAL A 103 -9.34 -20.15 -8.23
CA VAL A 103 -8.28 -19.69 -7.33
C VAL A 103 -6.95 -20.34 -7.67
N GLU A 104 -6.92 -21.65 -7.90
CA GLU A 104 -5.70 -22.37 -8.27
C GLU A 104 -5.12 -21.91 -9.64
N LYS A 105 -5.98 -21.67 -10.64
CA LYS A 105 -5.56 -21.10 -11.94
C LYS A 105 -4.93 -19.72 -11.78
N LYS A 106 -5.58 -18.84 -10.98
CA LYS A 106 -5.05 -17.50 -10.68
C LYS A 106 -3.74 -17.58 -9.90
N ALA A 107 -3.66 -18.44 -8.90
CA ALA A 107 -2.47 -18.63 -8.07
C ALA A 107 -1.25 -19.02 -8.91
N LEU A 108 -1.41 -19.93 -9.88
CA LEU A 108 -0.31 -20.32 -10.77
C LEU A 108 0.17 -19.14 -11.63
N ALA A 109 -0.75 -18.35 -12.19
CA ALA A 109 -0.41 -17.16 -12.97
C ALA A 109 0.33 -16.11 -12.13
N ASP A 110 -0.17 -15.82 -10.92
CA ASP A 110 0.45 -14.89 -9.98
C ASP A 110 1.84 -15.41 -9.52
N TYR A 111 2.00 -16.72 -9.32
CA TYR A 111 3.27 -17.33 -8.98
C TYR A 111 4.33 -17.10 -10.06
N TYR A 112 4.01 -17.36 -11.34
CA TYR A 112 4.93 -17.10 -12.43
C TYR A 112 5.31 -15.62 -12.52
N LYS A 113 4.32 -14.72 -12.39
CA LYS A 113 4.55 -13.27 -12.38
C LYS A 113 5.52 -12.86 -11.27
N ILE A 114 5.39 -13.42 -10.08
CA ILE A 114 6.31 -13.13 -8.96
C ILE A 114 7.71 -13.66 -9.28
N THR A 115 7.82 -14.87 -9.84
CA THR A 115 9.14 -15.48 -10.16
C THR A 115 9.93 -14.71 -11.21
N THR A 116 9.28 -13.98 -12.12
CA THR A 116 9.96 -13.12 -13.10
C THR A 116 10.83 -12.05 -12.43
N TYR A 117 10.43 -11.53 -11.26
CA TYR A 117 11.16 -10.47 -10.55
C TYR A 117 12.38 -10.97 -9.75
N LYS A 118 12.69 -12.27 -9.78
CA LYS A 118 13.73 -12.89 -8.93
C LYS A 118 15.11 -12.27 -9.13
N ASN A 119 15.44 -11.87 -10.36
CA ASN A 119 16.77 -11.42 -10.73
C ASN A 119 16.97 -9.89 -10.63
N ASP A 120 15.90 -9.11 -10.67
CA ASP A 120 15.99 -7.64 -10.70
C ASP A 120 16.03 -7.04 -9.28
N GLN A 121 15.12 -7.50 -8.40
CA GLN A 121 14.93 -6.91 -7.07
C GLN A 121 14.67 -8.00 -6.04
N TYR A 122 15.75 -8.64 -5.60
CA TYR A 122 15.69 -9.83 -4.76
C TYR A 122 14.89 -9.64 -3.45
N ASP A 123 15.08 -8.52 -2.74
CA ASP A 123 14.35 -8.26 -1.51
C ASP A 123 12.84 -8.08 -1.75
N GLU A 124 12.46 -7.32 -2.77
CA GLU A 124 11.06 -7.14 -3.14
C GLU A 124 10.43 -8.46 -3.57
N TYR A 125 11.13 -9.24 -4.41
CA TYR A 125 10.73 -10.59 -4.78
C TYR A 125 10.50 -11.47 -3.55
N ARG A 126 11.45 -11.48 -2.62
CA ARG A 126 11.40 -12.29 -1.40
C ARG A 126 10.20 -11.93 -0.52
N PHE A 127 9.88 -10.64 -0.38
CA PHE A 127 8.70 -10.22 0.39
C PHE A 127 7.41 -10.55 -0.35
N LYS A 128 7.31 -10.26 -1.65
CA LYS A 128 6.13 -10.57 -2.46
C LYS A 128 5.84 -12.07 -2.50
N LYS A 129 6.87 -12.92 -2.63
CA LYS A 129 6.73 -14.38 -2.56
C LYS A 129 6.16 -14.82 -1.22
N GLN A 130 6.65 -14.28 -0.10
CA GLN A 130 6.11 -14.59 1.22
C GLN A 130 4.65 -14.17 1.38
N LEU A 131 4.29 -12.94 1.00
CA LEU A 131 2.91 -12.44 1.04
C LEU A 131 1.98 -13.35 0.23
N PHE A 132 2.42 -13.73 -0.97
CA PHE A 132 1.67 -14.60 -1.86
C PHE A 132 1.46 -16.01 -1.29
N LEU A 133 2.52 -16.69 -0.85
CA LEU A 133 2.42 -18.06 -0.32
C LEU A 133 1.48 -18.12 0.91
N LEU A 134 1.63 -17.16 1.82
CA LEU A 134 0.76 -17.06 3.00
C LEU A 134 -0.69 -16.81 2.60
N SER A 135 -0.95 -15.86 1.69
CA SER A 135 -2.31 -15.54 1.25
C SER A 135 -2.96 -16.68 0.48
N LEU A 136 -2.19 -17.41 -0.34
CA LEU A 136 -2.68 -18.60 -1.04
C LEU A 136 -3.19 -19.65 -0.06
N ASP A 137 -2.40 -19.99 0.95
CA ASP A 137 -2.84 -20.97 1.95
C ASP A 137 -4.09 -20.50 2.70
N TYR A 138 -4.13 -19.22 3.09
CA TYR A 138 -5.28 -18.62 3.77
C TYR A 138 -6.55 -18.64 2.90
N GLU A 139 -6.45 -18.30 1.62
CA GLU A 139 -7.56 -18.38 0.65
C GLU A 139 -8.05 -19.83 0.48
N LEU A 140 -7.14 -20.79 0.31
CA LEU A 140 -7.48 -22.20 0.20
C LEU A 140 -8.15 -22.76 1.46
N GLN A 141 -7.76 -22.30 2.66
CA GLN A 141 -8.44 -22.67 3.91
C GLN A 141 -9.86 -22.10 3.97
N ASN A 142 -10.05 -20.84 3.56
CA ASN A 142 -11.38 -20.23 3.51
C ASN A 142 -12.31 -20.97 2.54
N GLU A 143 -11.84 -21.34 1.35
CA GLU A 143 -12.63 -22.11 0.38
C GLU A 143 -13.05 -23.48 0.91
N ARG A 144 -12.15 -24.18 1.63
CA ARG A 144 -12.39 -25.54 2.10
C ARG A 144 -13.22 -25.63 3.38
N LEU A 145 -12.93 -24.77 4.35
CA LEU A 145 -13.47 -24.89 5.71
C LEU A 145 -14.60 -23.90 6.00
N LYS A 146 -14.88 -22.95 5.10
CA LYS A 146 -15.79 -21.79 5.29
C LYS A 146 -15.40 -20.84 6.44
N LYS A 147 -14.64 -21.30 7.43
CA LYS A 147 -14.06 -20.53 8.53
C LYS A 147 -12.66 -21.06 8.85
N VAL A 148 -11.67 -20.18 8.80
CA VAL A 148 -10.28 -20.49 9.16
C VAL A 148 -10.14 -20.63 10.69
N ASP A 149 -9.26 -21.52 11.16
CA ASP A 149 -8.90 -21.63 12.59
C ASP A 149 -8.39 -20.27 13.10
N SER A 150 -9.02 -19.73 14.14
CA SER A 150 -8.66 -18.43 14.70
C SER A 150 -7.21 -18.35 15.18
N ARG A 151 -6.66 -19.48 15.66
CA ARG A 151 -5.25 -19.57 16.09
C ARG A 151 -4.30 -19.44 14.92
N TYR A 152 -4.68 -19.87 13.73
CA TYR A 152 -3.88 -19.64 12.53
C TYR A 152 -4.13 -18.24 11.97
N GLU A 153 -5.38 -17.77 11.96
CA GLU A 153 -5.75 -16.44 11.45
C GLU A 153 -5.02 -15.30 12.18
N GLU A 154 -4.89 -15.38 13.50
CA GLU A 154 -4.09 -14.42 14.30
C GLU A 154 -2.61 -14.43 13.88
N VAL A 155 -2.00 -15.61 13.72
CA VAL A 155 -0.59 -15.74 13.32
C VAL A 155 -0.37 -15.31 11.87
N TYR A 156 -1.29 -15.64 10.96
CA TYR A 156 -1.29 -15.22 9.57
C TYR A 156 -1.32 -13.69 9.49
N MET A 157 -2.22 -13.04 10.23
CA MET A 157 -2.34 -11.59 10.30
C MET A 157 -1.02 -10.97 10.79
N GLU A 158 -0.49 -11.39 11.93
CA GLU A 158 0.71 -10.78 12.51
C GLU A 158 1.92 -10.96 11.60
N LYS A 159 2.03 -12.13 10.94
CA LYS A 159 3.12 -12.40 10.01
C LYS A 159 2.98 -11.60 8.71
N GLN A 160 1.79 -11.54 8.11
CA GLN A 160 1.51 -10.71 6.94
C GLN A 160 1.87 -9.25 7.22
N THR A 161 1.40 -8.70 8.34
CA THR A 161 1.74 -7.33 8.76
C THR A 161 3.24 -7.11 8.86
N SER A 162 3.98 -8.06 9.45
CA SER A 162 5.44 -7.98 9.51
C SER A 162 6.09 -7.95 8.12
N VAL A 163 5.61 -8.76 7.18
CA VAL A 163 6.15 -8.78 5.80
C VAL A 163 5.79 -7.51 5.04
N TYR A 164 4.56 -7.01 5.15
CA TYR A 164 4.15 -5.71 4.57
C TYR A 164 4.99 -4.54 5.11
N ARG A 165 5.26 -4.52 6.41
CA ARG A 165 6.16 -3.54 7.05
C ARG A 165 7.57 -3.58 6.45
N ASN A 166 8.11 -4.76 6.19
CA ASN A 166 9.44 -4.89 5.59
C ASN A 166 9.44 -4.48 4.11
N LEU A 167 8.37 -4.82 3.36
CA LEU A 167 8.22 -4.42 1.97
C LEU A 167 8.15 -2.89 1.81
N LEU A 168 7.33 -2.22 2.63
CA LEU A 168 7.26 -0.76 2.64
C LEU A 168 8.58 -0.10 3.07
N LYS A 169 9.31 -0.72 4.00
CA LYS A 169 10.65 -0.27 4.39
C LYS A 169 11.64 -0.37 3.22
N ASN A 170 11.60 -1.47 2.46
CA ASN A 170 12.41 -1.64 1.26
C ASN A 170 12.10 -0.55 0.21
N TYR A 171 10.83 -0.25 -0.04
CA TYR A 171 10.46 0.85 -0.93
C TYR A 171 10.91 2.22 -0.43
N SER A 172 10.82 2.46 0.88
CA SER A 172 11.29 3.70 1.50
C SER A 172 12.78 3.91 1.30
N ILE A 173 13.59 2.86 1.50
CA ILE A 173 15.05 2.90 1.27
C ILE A 173 15.34 3.23 -0.20
N ARG A 174 14.65 2.56 -1.14
CA ARG A 174 14.83 2.78 -2.58
C ARG A 174 14.48 4.20 -3.06
N LEU A 175 13.59 4.91 -2.38
CA LEU A 175 13.28 6.30 -2.73
C LEU A 175 14.37 7.28 -2.28
N VAL A 176 15.13 6.92 -1.24
CA VAL A 176 16.22 7.72 -0.67
C VAL A 176 17.55 7.41 -1.36
N ASP A 177 17.77 6.16 -1.75
CA ASP A 177 19.00 5.72 -2.42
C ASP A 177 19.15 6.35 -3.81
N ASN A 178 19.96 7.41 -3.88
CA ASN A 178 20.29 8.10 -5.14
C ASN A 178 21.46 7.41 -5.90
N THR A 179 22.05 6.36 -5.34
CA THR A 179 23.20 5.60 -5.89
C THR A 179 22.82 4.52 -6.88
N SER A 180 21.53 4.18 -6.98
CA SER A 180 21.07 3.13 -7.89
C SER A 180 20.97 3.66 -9.32
N ASN A 181 21.89 3.24 -10.19
CA ASN A 181 21.72 3.20 -11.66
C ASN A 181 20.57 2.24 -12.09
N ASN A 182 19.60 1.97 -11.21
CA ASN A 182 18.50 1.06 -11.47
C ASN A 182 17.49 1.78 -12.36
N ASN A 183 17.23 1.20 -13.53
CA ASN A 183 16.25 1.65 -14.53
C ASN A 183 14.79 1.71 -14.03
N VAL A 184 14.53 1.49 -12.74
CA VAL A 184 13.19 1.59 -12.15
C VAL A 184 12.92 3.04 -11.80
N SER A 185 11.92 3.64 -12.45
CA SER A 185 11.55 5.02 -12.20
C SER A 185 11.10 5.18 -10.74
N LYS A 186 11.49 6.28 -10.07
CA LYS A 186 10.94 6.64 -8.75
C LYS A 186 9.40 6.58 -8.77
N ASN A 187 8.79 6.87 -9.93
CA ASN A 187 7.36 6.69 -10.18
C ASN A 187 6.86 5.26 -9.88
N ASP A 188 7.57 4.24 -10.33
CA ASP A 188 7.16 2.84 -10.16
C ASP A 188 7.20 2.43 -8.68
N VAL A 189 8.17 2.97 -7.93
CA VAL A 189 8.26 2.77 -6.49
C VAL A 189 7.07 3.41 -5.77
N TYR A 190 6.68 4.64 -6.12
CA TYR A 190 5.48 5.27 -5.56
C TYR A 190 4.23 4.44 -5.86
N MET A 191 4.07 3.97 -7.10
CA MET A 191 2.94 3.12 -7.48
C MET A 191 2.93 1.80 -6.69
N ALA A 192 4.10 1.21 -6.45
CA ALA A 192 4.25 0.02 -5.63
C ALA A 192 3.84 0.26 -4.17
N ILE A 193 4.19 1.42 -3.60
CA ILE A 193 3.76 1.83 -2.25
C ILE A 193 2.23 1.92 -2.19
N PHE A 194 1.59 2.68 -3.09
CA PHE A 194 0.13 2.82 -3.10
C PHE A 194 -0.59 1.47 -3.26
N LYS A 195 -0.08 0.62 -4.15
CA LYS A 195 -0.62 -0.73 -4.34
C LYS A 195 -0.49 -1.57 -3.07
N THR A 196 0.68 -1.54 -2.43
CA THR A 196 0.97 -2.29 -1.20
C THR A 196 0.08 -1.84 -0.03
N LEU A 197 -0.10 -0.52 0.14
CA LEU A 197 -1.02 0.03 1.14
C LEU A 197 -2.45 -0.41 0.88
N ASN A 198 -2.92 -0.33 -0.37
CA ASN A 198 -4.27 -0.75 -0.75
C ASN A 198 -4.49 -2.26 -0.50
N GLU A 199 -3.54 -3.12 -0.84
CA GLU A 199 -3.61 -4.56 -0.59
C GLU A 199 -3.67 -4.87 0.91
N TYR A 200 -2.82 -4.23 1.71
CA TYR A 200 -2.83 -4.39 3.17
C TYR A 200 -4.16 -3.94 3.80
N VAL A 201 -4.65 -2.74 3.44
CA VAL A 201 -5.91 -2.19 3.96
C VAL A 201 -7.09 -3.06 3.56
N LYS A 202 -7.07 -3.63 2.34
CA LYS A 202 -8.13 -4.52 1.86
C LYS A 202 -8.13 -5.86 2.59
N ASN A 203 -6.97 -6.48 2.76
CA ASN A 203 -6.88 -7.90 3.10
C ASN A 203 -6.48 -8.16 4.57
N ILE A 204 -5.63 -7.32 5.16
CA ILE A 204 -5.02 -7.57 6.47
C ILE A 204 -5.58 -6.66 7.56
N LEU A 205 -5.83 -5.39 7.28
CA LEU A 205 -6.43 -4.46 8.23
C LEU A 205 -7.76 -4.96 8.85
N PRO A 206 -8.69 -5.61 8.11
CA PRO A 206 -9.90 -6.15 8.72
C PRO A 206 -9.59 -7.21 9.80
N LEU A 207 -8.55 -8.03 9.58
CA LEU A 207 -8.08 -9.02 10.55
C LEU A 207 -7.41 -8.36 11.75
N GLU A 208 -6.62 -7.31 11.54
CA GLU A 208 -6.04 -6.53 12.63
C GLU A 208 -7.12 -5.90 13.52
N ILE A 209 -8.18 -5.33 12.93
CA ILE A 209 -9.29 -4.76 13.68
C ILE A 209 -10.02 -5.87 14.48
N LYS A 210 -10.25 -7.04 13.86
CA LYS A 210 -10.91 -8.19 14.50
C LYS A 210 -10.13 -8.73 15.70
N TYR A 211 -8.80 -8.81 15.59
CA TYR A 211 -7.94 -9.41 16.62
C TYR A 211 -7.24 -8.37 17.51
N SER A 212 -7.50 -7.08 17.32
CA SER A 212 -6.85 -6.05 18.12
C SER A 212 -7.23 -6.17 19.59
N LYS A 213 -6.20 -6.31 20.44
CA LYS A 213 -6.33 -6.27 21.91
C LYS A 213 -6.24 -4.84 22.46
N THR A 214 -6.00 -3.85 21.60
CA THR A 214 -5.78 -2.44 21.98
C THR A 214 -6.67 -1.47 21.20
N ASN A 215 -6.94 -0.32 21.78
CA ASN A 215 -7.72 0.76 21.16
C ASN A 215 -6.98 1.54 20.05
N ARG A 216 -5.83 1.03 19.60
CA ARG A 216 -4.89 1.72 18.70
C ARG A 216 -5.50 2.10 17.35
N TYR A 217 -6.55 1.41 16.92
CA TYR A 217 -7.17 1.58 15.60
C TYR A 217 -8.40 2.49 15.59
N LYS A 218 -8.78 3.12 16.72
CA LYS A 218 -9.97 4.00 16.78
C LYS A 218 -10.00 5.05 15.66
N THR A 219 -8.89 5.74 15.44
CA THR A 219 -8.75 6.76 14.38
C THR A 219 -8.71 6.14 12.98
N VAL A 220 -8.20 4.91 12.86
CA VAL A 220 -8.09 4.17 11.59
C VAL A 220 -9.45 3.60 11.17
N ILE A 221 -10.33 3.23 12.10
CA ILE A 221 -11.64 2.63 11.80
C ILE A 221 -12.50 3.58 10.97
N ALA A 222 -12.60 4.85 11.38
CA ALA A 222 -13.37 5.84 10.62
C ALA A 222 -12.84 6.02 9.19
N GLN A 223 -11.51 6.10 9.04
CA GLN A 223 -10.86 6.16 7.73
C GLN A 223 -11.08 4.88 6.91
N TYR A 224 -11.06 3.72 7.56
CA TYR A 224 -11.29 2.44 6.93
C TYR A 224 -12.74 2.28 6.44
N ASP A 225 -13.73 2.83 7.15
CA ASP A 225 -15.12 2.82 6.70
C ASP A 225 -15.33 3.72 5.47
N THR A 226 -14.71 4.91 5.43
CA THR A 226 -14.65 5.71 4.18
C THR A 226 -13.93 4.95 3.07
N TYR A 227 -12.86 4.22 3.38
CA TYR A 227 -12.15 3.41 2.38
C TYR A 227 -13.08 2.34 1.75
N LYS A 228 -13.96 1.72 2.54
CA LYS A 228 -14.90 0.72 2.06
C LYS A 228 -15.96 1.28 1.12
N SER A 229 -16.30 2.58 1.19
CA SER A 229 -17.28 3.16 0.27
C SER A 229 -16.75 3.27 -1.16
N TYR A 230 -15.41 3.25 -1.34
CA TYR A 230 -14.79 3.25 -2.66
C TYR A 230 -14.79 1.85 -3.30
N VAL A 231 -15.94 1.47 -3.88
CA VAL A 231 -16.16 0.18 -4.56
C VAL A 231 -16.35 0.38 -6.07
N GLY A 232 -15.97 -0.62 -6.87
CA GLY A 232 -16.21 -0.60 -8.31
C GLY A 232 -15.20 0.23 -9.10
N LYS A 233 -15.65 0.78 -10.25
CA LYS A 233 -14.83 1.60 -11.14
C LYS A 233 -14.87 3.05 -10.65
N LEU A 234 -13.83 3.42 -9.90
CA LEU A 234 -13.67 4.76 -9.35
C LEU A 234 -13.30 5.77 -10.44
N ASP A 235 -13.81 6.99 -10.32
CA ASP A 235 -13.39 8.11 -11.16
C ASP A 235 -12.00 8.65 -10.75
N GLU A 236 -11.44 9.60 -11.51
CA GLU A 236 -10.10 10.15 -11.21
C GLU A 236 -10.01 10.82 -9.84
N LYS A 237 -11.10 11.46 -9.38
CA LYS A 237 -11.15 12.15 -8.09
C LYS A 237 -11.26 11.15 -6.94
N GLU A 238 -12.14 10.16 -7.06
CA GLU A 238 -12.31 9.10 -6.07
C GLU A 238 -11.04 8.26 -5.92
N ASN A 239 -10.34 7.97 -7.02
CA ASN A 239 -9.03 7.31 -6.96
C ASN A 239 -8.00 8.13 -6.18
N LEU A 240 -7.99 9.46 -6.37
CA LEU A 240 -7.11 10.36 -5.63
C LEU A 240 -7.46 10.38 -4.14
N GLU A 241 -8.73 10.59 -3.79
CA GLU A 241 -9.19 10.58 -2.39
C GLU A 241 -8.84 9.27 -1.71
N LYS A 242 -9.04 8.15 -2.39
CA LYS A 242 -8.62 6.84 -1.91
C LYS A 242 -7.10 6.78 -1.67
N GLN A 243 -6.27 7.30 -2.58
CA GLN A 243 -4.82 7.32 -2.40
C GLN A 243 -4.39 8.17 -1.21
N MET A 244 -4.99 9.35 -1.02
CA MET A 244 -4.69 10.21 0.13
C MET A 244 -5.13 9.56 1.44
N LEU A 245 -6.31 8.95 1.46
CA LEU A 245 -6.82 8.19 2.61
C LEU A 245 -5.89 7.02 3.00
N LEU A 246 -5.33 6.31 2.01
CA LEU A 246 -4.32 5.26 2.24
C LEU A 246 -3.05 5.84 2.89
N LEU A 247 -2.56 6.99 2.43
CA LEU A 247 -1.41 7.67 3.04
C LEU A 247 -1.72 8.12 4.47
N SER A 248 -2.91 8.65 4.71
CA SER A 248 -3.35 9.05 6.05
C SER A 248 -3.36 7.87 7.02
N MET A 249 -3.96 6.74 6.64
CA MET A 249 -3.94 5.52 7.45
C MET A 249 -2.52 4.98 7.68
N SER A 250 -1.63 5.11 6.67
CA SER A 250 -0.24 4.65 6.75
C SER A 250 0.54 5.33 7.89
N ARG A 251 0.18 6.56 8.26
CA ARG A 251 0.80 7.29 9.39
C ARG A 251 0.57 6.61 10.72
N THR A 252 -0.51 5.84 10.87
CA THR A 252 -0.79 5.08 12.11
C THR A 252 -0.26 3.64 12.00
N LEU A 253 -0.39 3.02 10.82
CA LEU A 253 -0.12 1.61 10.59
C LEU A 253 1.38 1.30 10.37
N PHE A 254 2.11 2.23 9.78
CA PHE A 254 3.45 2.01 9.22
C PHE A 254 4.50 3.07 9.61
N THR A 255 4.38 3.71 10.77
CA THR A 255 5.28 4.80 11.24
C THR A 255 6.79 4.54 11.00
N HIS A 256 7.25 3.31 11.28
CA HIS A 256 8.68 2.93 11.17
C HIS A 256 9.04 2.31 9.82
N SER A 257 8.06 1.94 9.02
CA SER A 257 8.23 1.27 7.72
C SER A 257 8.04 2.22 6.55
N LEU A 258 7.22 3.24 6.72
CA LEU A 258 6.96 4.32 5.77
C LEU A 258 7.18 5.64 6.51
N PRO A 259 8.44 6.11 6.61
CA PRO A 259 8.80 7.31 7.36
C PRO A 259 8.06 8.56 6.84
N LEU A 260 7.94 9.58 7.70
CA LEU A 260 7.20 10.80 7.38
C LEU A 260 7.67 11.45 6.06
N GLY A 261 8.98 11.58 5.84
CA GLY A 261 9.50 12.16 4.60
C GLY A 261 9.14 11.37 3.34
N VAL A 262 8.99 10.04 3.44
CA VAL A 262 8.52 9.23 2.31
C VAL A 262 7.03 9.47 2.04
N VAL A 263 6.22 9.60 3.10
CA VAL A 263 4.80 9.97 2.96
C VAL A 263 4.65 11.36 2.36
N GLU A 264 5.47 12.34 2.76
CA GLU A 264 5.53 13.67 2.14
C GLU A 264 5.81 13.59 0.64
N ASN A 265 6.80 12.78 0.25
CA ASN A 265 7.13 12.55 -1.15
C ASN A 265 5.97 11.89 -1.93
N CYS A 266 5.19 11.01 -1.30
CA CYS A 266 3.97 10.46 -1.89
C CYS A 266 2.91 11.55 -2.13
N TYR A 267 2.69 12.48 -1.19
CA TYR A 267 1.76 13.61 -1.40
C TYR A 267 2.27 14.53 -2.52
N GLN A 268 3.57 14.85 -2.56
CA GLN A 268 4.17 15.60 -3.66
C GLN A 268 4.00 14.91 -5.01
N LYS A 269 4.05 13.57 -5.04
CA LYS A 269 3.77 12.77 -6.24
C LYS A 269 2.32 12.96 -6.70
N LEU A 270 1.35 12.93 -5.79
CA LEU A 270 -0.06 13.18 -6.11
C LEU A 270 -0.28 14.58 -6.70
N ILE A 271 0.38 15.60 -6.14
CA ILE A 271 0.34 16.97 -6.69
C ILE A 271 0.91 16.98 -8.12
N LYS A 272 2.08 16.37 -8.34
CA LYS A 272 2.72 16.30 -9.67
C LYS A 272 1.85 15.59 -10.70
N ASP A 273 1.22 14.47 -10.35
CA ASP A 273 0.31 13.77 -11.24
C ASP A 273 -0.93 14.61 -11.57
N THR A 274 -1.45 15.32 -10.59
CA THR A 274 -2.60 16.21 -10.79
C THR A 274 -2.24 17.44 -11.63
N ARG A 275 -0.99 17.93 -11.56
CA ARG A 275 -0.47 18.95 -12.49
C ARG A 275 -0.39 18.44 -13.94
N ILE A 276 -0.05 17.17 -14.15
CA ILE A 276 -0.11 16.55 -15.48
C ILE A 276 -1.57 16.51 -15.98
N LEU A 277 -2.53 16.22 -15.10
CA LEU A 277 -3.96 16.29 -15.43
C LEU A 277 -4.40 17.73 -15.77
N LEU A 278 -3.96 18.75 -15.02
CA LEU A 278 -4.20 20.16 -15.36
C LEU A 278 -3.71 20.47 -16.79
N LYS A 279 -2.47 20.09 -17.11
CA LYS A 279 -1.89 20.31 -18.44
C LYS A 279 -2.69 19.60 -19.53
N ARG A 280 -3.12 18.36 -19.29
CA ARG A 280 -3.93 17.58 -20.24
C ARG A 280 -5.30 18.23 -20.47
N ASN A 281 -5.90 18.77 -19.42
CA ASN A 281 -7.24 19.35 -19.43
C ASN A 281 -7.29 20.86 -19.74
N LYS A 282 -6.16 21.46 -20.15
CA LYS A 282 -6.01 22.92 -20.33
C LYS A 282 -7.02 23.60 -21.28
N ASN A 283 -7.61 22.84 -22.19
CA ASN A 283 -8.59 23.35 -23.17
C ASN A 283 -10.05 23.11 -22.76
N THR A 284 -10.31 22.42 -21.65
CA THR A 284 -11.68 22.09 -21.20
C THR A 284 -11.92 22.70 -19.82
N PRO A 285 -12.62 23.85 -19.71
CA PRO A 285 -12.75 24.60 -18.46
C PRO A 285 -13.27 23.76 -17.29
N GLU A 286 -14.27 22.90 -17.52
CA GLU A 286 -14.84 22.04 -16.48
C GLU A 286 -13.82 21.02 -15.93
N LYS A 287 -13.10 20.34 -16.82
CA LYS A 287 -12.07 19.35 -16.43
C LYS A 287 -10.86 20.02 -15.81
N LEU A 288 -10.51 21.23 -16.27
CA LEU A 288 -9.46 22.05 -15.68
C LEU A 288 -9.82 22.44 -14.25
N ASN A 289 -11.04 22.93 -14.03
CA ASN A 289 -11.56 23.28 -12.70
C ASN A 289 -11.62 22.05 -11.78
N LYS A 290 -12.01 20.88 -12.30
CA LYS A 290 -11.99 19.61 -11.53
C LYS A 290 -10.58 19.26 -11.07
N ALA A 291 -9.59 19.31 -11.96
CA ALA A 291 -8.19 19.05 -11.63
C ALA A 291 -7.61 20.09 -10.65
N PHE A 292 -8.02 21.37 -10.75
CA PHE A 292 -7.62 22.40 -9.80
C PHE A 292 -8.17 22.13 -8.40
N ARG A 293 -9.45 21.75 -8.29
CA ARG A 293 -10.07 21.31 -7.03
C ARG A 293 -9.36 20.08 -6.45
N MET A 294 -8.92 19.14 -7.29
CA MET A 294 -8.12 18.00 -6.82
C MET A 294 -6.79 18.43 -6.20
N ILE A 295 -6.08 19.40 -6.79
CA ILE A 295 -4.85 19.95 -6.18
C ILE A 295 -5.15 20.60 -4.84
N LYS A 296 -6.22 21.39 -4.76
CA LYS A 296 -6.67 22.02 -3.51
C LYS A 296 -6.90 20.97 -2.42
N LEU A 297 -7.65 19.92 -2.73
CA LEU A 297 -7.90 18.80 -1.81
C LEU A 297 -6.60 18.13 -1.34
N ILE A 298 -5.64 17.86 -2.25
CA ILE A 298 -4.35 17.27 -1.88
C ILE A 298 -3.59 18.20 -0.93
N VAL A 299 -3.51 19.49 -1.22
CA VAL A 299 -2.77 20.46 -0.41
C VAL A 299 -3.41 20.62 0.97
N GLU A 300 -4.73 20.69 1.05
CA GLU A 300 -5.45 20.75 2.33
C GLU A 300 -5.21 19.49 3.16
N GLU A 301 -5.36 18.30 2.58
CA GLU A 301 -5.14 17.05 3.30
C GLU A 301 -3.68 16.90 3.72
N PHE A 302 -2.74 17.25 2.83
CA PHE A 302 -1.31 17.19 3.12
C PHE A 302 -0.93 18.08 4.29
N ASN A 303 -1.42 19.32 4.34
CA ASN A 303 -1.18 20.22 5.46
C ASN A 303 -1.80 19.69 6.76
N ASN A 304 -3.09 19.36 6.74
CA ASN A 304 -3.84 18.92 7.92
C ASN A 304 -3.35 17.59 8.50
N LYS A 305 -3.02 16.60 7.66
CA LYS A 305 -2.69 15.24 8.11
C LYS A 305 -1.21 15.02 8.34
N ILE A 306 -0.36 15.78 7.67
CA ILE A 306 1.09 15.56 7.68
C ILE A 306 1.83 16.78 8.25
N LEU A 307 1.73 17.94 7.60
CA LEU A 307 2.64 19.06 7.87
C LEU A 307 2.36 19.77 9.20
N GLU A 308 1.11 19.85 9.65
CA GLU A 308 0.78 20.40 10.98
C GLU A 308 1.41 19.60 12.13
N GLY A 309 1.52 18.27 11.97
CA GLY A 309 2.16 17.39 12.95
C GLY A 309 3.68 17.25 12.79
N LYS A 310 4.29 17.94 11.81
CA LYS A 310 5.71 17.78 11.50
C LYS A 310 6.60 18.56 12.47
N ILE A 311 7.29 17.81 13.34
CA ILE A 311 8.20 18.37 14.35
C ILE A 311 9.57 18.74 13.76
N TYR A 312 10.17 17.82 12.99
CA TYR A 312 11.50 17.98 12.42
C TYR A 312 11.44 18.55 11.00
N TRP A 313 12.24 19.58 10.75
CA TRP A 313 12.39 20.24 9.46
C TRP A 313 13.88 20.39 9.18
N GLU A 314 14.32 19.93 7.99
CA GLU A 314 15.71 20.06 7.56
C GLU A 314 16.04 21.53 7.24
N ASP A 315 15.13 22.22 6.54
CA ASP A 315 15.23 23.65 6.22
C ASP A 315 14.25 24.47 7.08
N LYS A 316 14.81 25.35 7.93
CA LYS A 316 14.03 26.26 8.79
C LYS A 316 13.28 27.32 7.99
N GLU A 317 13.80 27.75 6.85
CA GLU A 317 13.13 28.72 5.99
C GLU A 317 11.98 28.07 5.23
N GLU A 318 12.15 26.82 4.79
CA GLU A 318 11.03 26.05 4.24
C GLU A 318 9.91 25.87 5.26
N LYS A 319 10.25 25.56 6.53
CA LYS A 319 9.26 25.50 7.62
C LYS A 319 8.47 26.80 7.74
N LYS A 320 9.16 27.95 7.83
CA LYS A 320 8.51 29.26 7.96
C LYS A 320 7.58 29.53 6.78
N GLN A 321 8.01 29.23 5.56
CA GLN A 321 7.23 29.45 4.34
C GLN A 321 5.95 28.61 4.33
N VAL A 322 6.06 27.31 4.62
CA VAL A 322 4.90 26.41 4.67
C VAL A 322 3.92 26.84 5.76
N GLN A 323 4.42 27.18 6.95
CA GLN A 323 3.59 27.64 8.05
C GLN A 323 2.90 28.98 7.74
N ALA A 324 3.62 29.92 7.14
CA ALA A 324 3.06 31.20 6.72
C ALA A 324 1.94 31.02 5.68
N PHE A 325 2.18 30.21 4.65
CA PHE A 325 1.15 29.84 3.67
C PHE A 325 -0.07 29.23 4.36
N TRP A 326 0.12 28.22 5.20
CA TRP A 326 -1.00 27.50 5.80
C TRP A 326 -1.78 28.37 6.79
N ASN A 327 -1.12 29.24 7.54
CA ASN A 327 -1.77 30.19 8.43
C ASN A 327 -2.60 31.22 7.64
N ALA A 328 -2.03 31.81 6.57
CA ALA A 328 -2.77 32.70 5.69
C ALA A 328 -3.96 31.98 5.03
N TYR A 329 -3.77 30.73 4.63
CA TYR A 329 -4.80 29.89 4.01
C TYR A 329 -5.98 29.61 4.96
N LYS A 330 -5.69 29.36 6.24
CA LYS A 330 -6.72 29.17 7.28
C LYS A 330 -7.46 30.47 7.63
N LEU A 331 -6.79 31.62 7.54
CA LEU A 331 -7.36 32.94 7.83
C LEU A 331 -8.14 33.54 6.66
N ALA A 332 -7.97 33.01 5.44
CA ALA A 332 -8.69 33.45 4.26
C ALA A 332 -10.21 33.32 4.46
N LYS A 333 -10.93 34.42 4.21
CA LYS A 333 -12.38 34.53 4.41
C LYS A 333 -13.16 34.06 3.20
N THR A 334 -12.58 34.21 2.01
CA THR A 334 -13.23 33.85 0.75
C THR A 334 -12.53 32.68 0.07
N GLU A 335 -13.28 31.98 -0.76
CA GLU A 335 -12.74 30.87 -1.56
C GLU A 335 -11.72 31.39 -2.61
N ASP A 336 -11.94 32.60 -3.12
CA ASP A 336 -11.03 33.27 -4.05
C ASP A 336 -9.68 33.60 -3.40
N GLU A 337 -9.67 34.06 -2.14
CA GLU A 337 -8.43 34.27 -1.38
C GLU A 337 -7.65 32.96 -1.21
N LYS A 338 -8.34 31.86 -0.88
CA LYS A 338 -7.70 30.52 -0.80
C LYS A 338 -7.14 30.08 -2.14
N ASP A 339 -7.88 30.27 -3.22
CA ASP A 339 -7.43 29.93 -4.58
C ASP A 339 -6.20 30.75 -5.00
N ILE A 340 -6.15 32.05 -4.64
CA ILE A 340 -4.98 32.91 -4.88
C ILE A 340 -3.76 32.37 -4.12
N LEU A 341 -3.91 32.13 -2.81
CA LEU A 341 -2.81 31.62 -1.97
C LEU A 341 -2.30 30.26 -2.49
N LEU A 342 -3.21 29.35 -2.84
CA LEU A 342 -2.88 28.05 -3.41
C LEU A 342 -2.08 28.21 -4.72
N CYS A 343 -2.51 29.08 -5.64
CA CYS A 343 -1.80 29.31 -6.89
C CYS A 343 -0.40 29.87 -6.66
N LEU A 344 -0.24 30.81 -5.73
CA LEU A 344 1.05 31.42 -5.39
C LEU A 344 2.01 30.37 -4.81
N GLU A 345 1.52 29.53 -3.91
CA GLU A 345 2.31 28.47 -3.29
C GLU A 345 2.69 27.38 -4.30
N GLU A 346 1.77 26.96 -5.17
CA GLU A 346 2.06 26.02 -6.26
C GLU A 346 3.11 26.58 -7.23
N LEU A 347 3.01 27.85 -7.62
CA LEU A 347 4.01 28.52 -8.47
C LEU A 347 5.37 28.61 -7.78
N ARG A 348 5.41 28.83 -6.46
CA ARG A 348 6.65 28.82 -5.66
C ARG A 348 7.28 27.43 -5.65
N ASN A 349 6.49 26.39 -5.39
CA ASN A 349 6.97 25.01 -5.35
C ASN A 349 7.47 24.54 -6.72
N ILE A 350 6.79 24.92 -7.80
CA ILE A 350 7.26 24.67 -9.17
C ILE A 350 8.64 25.30 -9.39
N LYS A 351 8.90 26.52 -8.92
CA LYS A 351 10.21 27.19 -9.10
C LYS A 351 11.38 26.46 -8.43
N LYS A 352 11.13 25.62 -7.42
CA LYS A 352 12.15 24.79 -6.76
C LYS A 352 12.55 23.58 -7.62
N GLU A 353 11.74 23.20 -8.61
CA GLU A 353 12.01 22.03 -9.46
C GLU A 353 13.09 22.30 -10.52
N LEU A 354 13.90 21.28 -10.82
CA LEU A 354 14.89 21.37 -11.91
C LEU A 354 14.18 21.61 -13.25
N ASN A 355 14.73 22.51 -14.08
CA ASN A 355 14.18 22.86 -15.40
C ASN A 355 12.71 23.32 -15.38
N TYR A 356 12.23 23.88 -14.25
CA TYR A 356 10.81 24.19 -14.06
C TYR A 356 10.20 25.04 -15.18
N LYS A 357 10.95 25.98 -15.75
CA LYS A 357 10.46 26.86 -16.83
C LYS A 357 10.08 26.06 -18.08
N LEU A 358 10.87 25.06 -18.45
CA LEU A 358 10.64 24.24 -19.65
C LEU A 358 9.61 23.15 -19.37
N ALA A 359 9.80 22.40 -18.27
CA ALA A 359 8.97 21.24 -17.94
C ALA A 359 7.53 21.64 -17.57
N ASN A 360 7.35 22.76 -16.86
CA ASN A 360 6.08 23.18 -16.29
C ASN A 360 5.47 24.43 -16.98
N LYS A 361 5.93 24.81 -18.18
CA LYS A 361 5.47 26.04 -18.89
C LYS A 361 3.94 26.18 -18.95
N ASP A 362 3.25 25.11 -19.35
CA ASP A 362 1.78 25.09 -19.46
C ASP A 362 1.10 25.24 -18.08
N VAL A 363 1.58 24.53 -17.07
CA VAL A 363 1.04 24.57 -15.70
C VAL A 363 1.23 25.95 -15.08
N ILE A 364 2.41 26.56 -15.27
CA ILE A 364 2.70 27.93 -14.84
C ILE A 364 1.72 28.91 -15.50
N LYS A 365 1.46 28.75 -16.80
CA LYS A 365 0.51 29.61 -17.53
C LYS A 365 -0.91 29.46 -16.97
N ILE A 366 -1.34 28.23 -16.68
CA ILE A 366 -2.67 27.96 -16.09
C ILE A 366 -2.82 28.70 -14.76
N TYR A 367 -1.87 28.56 -13.83
CA TYR A 367 -1.95 29.24 -12.53
C TYR A 367 -1.90 30.76 -12.66
N LYS A 368 -1.06 31.30 -13.57
CA LYS A 368 -1.04 32.74 -13.84
C LYS A 368 -2.37 33.26 -14.40
N ASN A 369 -2.98 32.53 -15.32
CA ASN A 369 -4.29 32.91 -15.87
C ASN A 369 -5.37 32.88 -14.80
N LYS A 370 -5.36 31.86 -13.91
CA LYS A 370 -6.29 31.77 -12.77
C LYS A 370 -6.11 32.97 -11.82
N LEU A 371 -4.87 33.32 -11.47
CA LEU A 371 -4.58 34.51 -10.65
C LEU A 371 -5.10 35.80 -11.30
N GLN A 372 -4.88 35.99 -12.60
CA GLN A 372 -5.41 37.15 -13.34
C GLN A 372 -6.94 37.19 -13.33
N SER A 373 -7.60 36.04 -13.50
CA SER A 373 -9.08 35.96 -13.42
C SER A 373 -9.64 36.30 -12.05
N LEU A 374 -8.82 36.16 -10.99
CA LEU A 374 -9.15 36.53 -9.62
C LEU A 374 -8.70 37.97 -9.27
N GLY A 375 -8.35 38.78 -10.28
CA GLY A 375 -7.98 40.20 -10.09
C GLY A 375 -6.54 40.44 -9.66
N VAL A 376 -5.68 39.40 -9.59
CA VAL A 376 -4.27 39.56 -9.21
C VAL A 376 -3.47 40.08 -10.41
N LYS A 377 -2.89 41.28 -10.28
CA LYS A 377 -1.99 41.87 -11.28
C LYS A 377 -0.65 41.14 -11.28
N ILE A 378 -0.35 40.41 -12.36
CA ILE A 378 0.94 39.72 -12.53
C ILE A 378 1.89 40.63 -13.28
N ILE A 379 2.89 41.16 -12.59
CA ILE A 379 3.99 41.91 -13.23
C ILE A 379 4.94 40.90 -13.87
N SER A 380 4.89 40.74 -15.20
CA SER A 380 5.91 39.99 -15.95
C SER A 380 7.01 40.92 -16.42
N GLY A 381 8.11 40.99 -15.68
CA GLY A 381 9.28 41.75 -16.09
C GLY A 381 10.25 40.93 -16.94
N TYR A 382 10.45 41.35 -18.19
CA TYR A 382 11.78 41.46 -18.81
C TYR A 382 11.76 42.71 -19.68
N SER A 383 12.30 43.81 -19.17
CA SER A 383 12.71 44.94 -20.01
C SER A 383 14.19 44.77 -20.31
N THR A 384 14.52 44.07 -21.39
CA THR A 384 15.79 44.32 -22.07
C THR A 384 15.53 45.39 -23.12
N LYS A 385 15.52 46.65 -22.70
CA LYS A 385 15.82 47.73 -23.64
C LYS A 385 17.32 47.65 -23.88
N TYR A 386 17.69 47.25 -25.10
CA TYR A 386 19.02 47.51 -25.62
C TYR A 386 19.18 49.04 -25.66
N SER A 387 19.99 49.59 -24.76
CA SER A 387 20.67 50.85 -25.03
C SER A 387 22.03 50.77 -24.39
N ASP A 388 23.05 50.96 -25.21
CA ASP A 388 24.44 50.98 -24.81
C ASP A 388 24.68 51.87 -23.58
N LYS A 389 25.58 51.39 -22.72
CA LYS A 389 26.31 52.09 -21.66
C LYS A 389 25.69 52.05 -20.24
N LYS A 390 26.45 51.35 -19.39
CA LYS A 390 26.60 51.45 -17.91
C LYS A 390 25.52 50.80 -17.05
N PHE A 391 25.91 49.66 -16.45
CA PHE A 391 25.19 49.02 -15.37
C PHE A 391 25.16 49.90 -14.11
N THR A 392 23.97 50.37 -13.74
CA THR A 392 23.66 50.72 -12.34
C THR A 392 22.50 49.83 -11.88
N ARG A 393 22.74 49.10 -10.79
CA ARG A 393 21.80 48.16 -10.19
C ARG A 393 20.79 48.94 -9.36
N TYR A 394 19.60 49.19 -9.90
CA TYR A 394 18.49 49.70 -9.08
C TYR A 394 17.80 48.53 -8.37
N ILE A 395 18.04 48.44 -7.06
CA ILE A 395 17.22 47.62 -6.15
C ILE A 395 16.00 48.47 -5.81
N ASN A 396 14.85 48.18 -6.42
CA ASN A 396 13.60 48.72 -5.92
C ASN A 396 13.20 47.89 -4.69
N LYS A 397 13.45 48.47 -3.52
CA LYS A 397 13.27 47.88 -2.19
C LYS A 397 11.83 48.08 -1.72
N GLU A 398 10.84 47.60 -2.47
CA GLU A 398 9.45 47.57 -2.00
C GLU A 398 8.76 46.33 -2.58
N MET A 399 8.87 45.20 -1.86
CA MET A 399 7.97 44.03 -1.86
C MET A 399 8.56 42.93 -0.97
N SER A 400 9.13 43.32 0.17
CA SER A 400 9.64 42.40 1.20
C SER A 400 8.76 42.42 2.44
N ASN A 401 7.43 42.41 2.27
CA ASN A 401 6.47 42.30 3.38
C ASN A 401 5.15 41.69 2.90
N ILE A 402 5.21 40.53 2.25
CA ILE A 402 4.21 39.47 2.42
C ILE A 402 4.98 38.14 2.34
N ALA A 403 5.49 37.72 3.49
CA ALA A 403 5.91 36.34 3.74
C ALA A 403 5.52 36.00 5.16
#